data_AF-A0A3C0UAB1-F1
#
_entry.id   AF-A0A3C0UAB1-F1
#
_cell.length_a   1.000
_cell.length_b   1.000
_cell.length_c   1.000
_cell.angle_alpha   90.00
_cell.angle_beta   90.00
_cell.angle_gamma   90.00
#
_symmetry.space_group_name_H-M   'P 1'
#
loop_
_entity.id
_entity.type
_entity.pdbx_description
1 polymer ?
#
loop_
_entity_poly.entity_id
_entity_poly.type
_entity_poly.pdbx_seq_one_letter_code
_entity_poly.pdbx_strand_id
1 'polypeptide(L)'
;SADTFQNRMKRAKTQTQAIDAIIGTITDDLLSTQQSLAVNLELYAAAAHDARYRNITTQWMAKTQHALQLHFDARTAQLIDDIIEGATIRRAMSHPLPSIEETRAEARDALSRLLPQAKPT
;
A
#
# COMPACT_ATOMS: atom_id res chain seq x y z
N SER A 1 -5.23 -0.05 -9.10
CA SER A 1 -6.27 0.94 -8.71
C SER A 1 -6.95 0.50 -7.41
N ALA A 2 -7.69 1.38 -6.74
CA ALA A 2 -8.42 1.05 -5.50
C ALA A 2 -9.35 -0.17 -5.65
N ASP A 3 -10.05 -0.27 -6.78
CA ASP A 3 -10.99 -1.36 -7.04
C ASP A 3 -10.26 -2.69 -7.30
N THR A 4 -9.11 -2.66 -7.99
CA THR A 4 -8.23 -3.83 -8.15
C THR A 4 -7.74 -4.34 -6.80
N PHE A 5 -7.27 -3.44 -5.94
CA PHE A 5 -6.82 -3.78 -4.59
C PHE A 5 -7.94 -4.41 -3.77
N GLN A 6 -9.11 -3.78 -3.74
CA GLN A 6 -10.28 -4.30 -3.03
C GLN A 6 -10.68 -5.70 -3.52
N ASN A 7 -10.61 -5.96 -4.83
CA ASN A 7 -10.88 -7.27 -5.39
C ASN A 7 -9.83 -8.32 -4.99
N ARG A 8 -8.54 -7.96 -4.93
CA ARG A 8 -7.48 -8.85 -4.43
C ARG A 8 -7.70 -9.21 -2.96
N MET A 9 -8.01 -8.21 -2.12
CA MET A 9 -8.29 -8.41 -0.70
C MET A 9 -9.54 -9.28 -0.45
N LYS A 10 -10.61 -9.11 -1.24
CA LYS A 10 -11.81 -9.98 -1.16
C LYS A 10 -11.52 -11.45 -1.55
N ARG A 11 -10.56 -11.68 -2.43
CA ARG A 11 -10.18 -13.02 -2.91
C ARG A 11 -9.28 -13.74 -1.92
N ALA A 12 -8.41 -13.03 -1.20
CA ALA A 12 -7.60 -13.59 -0.14
C ALA A 12 -8.49 -14.28 0.91
N LYS A 13 -8.09 -15.49 1.33
CA LYS A 13 -8.77 -16.31 2.34
C LYS A 13 -7.98 -16.45 3.63
N THR A 14 -6.72 -16.01 3.62
CA THR A 14 -5.83 -16.02 4.78
C THR A 14 -5.09 -14.70 4.88
N GLN A 15 -4.59 -14.38 6.08
CA GLN A 15 -3.74 -13.21 6.29
C GLN A 15 -2.49 -13.24 5.41
N THR A 16 -1.88 -14.41 5.20
CA THR A 16 -0.76 -14.57 4.28
C THR A 16 -1.12 -14.18 2.86
N GLN A 17 -2.28 -14.64 2.35
CA GLN A 17 -2.75 -14.27 1.01
C GLN A 17 -3.09 -12.77 0.92
N ALA A 18 -3.57 -12.16 2.01
CA ALA A 18 -3.81 -10.73 2.08
C ALA A 18 -2.49 -9.93 2.04
N ILE A 19 -1.45 -10.38 2.74
CA ILE A 19 -0.10 -9.81 2.69
C ILE A 19 0.46 -9.90 1.28
N ASP A 20 0.36 -11.05 0.62
CA ASP A 20 0.83 -11.21 -0.77
C ASP A 20 0.06 -10.29 -1.72
N ALA A 21 -1.25 -10.11 -1.51
CA ALA A 21 -2.08 -9.18 -2.28
C ALA A 21 -1.67 -7.71 -2.07
N ILE A 22 -1.33 -7.33 -0.83
CA ILE A 22 -0.80 -6.00 -0.51
C ILE A 22 0.53 -5.78 -1.23
N ILE A 23 1.49 -6.70 -1.06
CA ILE A 23 2.81 -6.61 -1.66
C ILE A 23 2.71 -6.52 -3.19
N GLY A 24 1.91 -7.38 -3.83
CA GLY A 24 1.68 -7.32 -5.28
C GLY A 24 1.06 -6.00 -5.74
N THR A 25 0.20 -5.38 -4.93
CA THR A 25 -0.38 -4.07 -5.28
C THR A 25 0.64 -2.95 -5.20
N ILE A 26 1.55 -3.00 -4.22
CA ILE A 26 2.65 -2.04 -4.10
C ILE A 26 3.56 -2.17 -5.33
N THR A 27 4.02 -3.38 -5.63
CA THR A 27 5.05 -3.63 -6.64
C THR A 27 4.53 -3.57 -8.07
N ASP A 28 3.33 -4.11 -8.30
CA ASP A 28 2.84 -4.39 -9.66
C ASP A 28 1.87 -3.31 -10.15
N ASP A 29 1.31 -2.48 -9.27
CA ASP A 29 0.40 -1.39 -9.61
C ASP A 29 1.03 -0.03 -9.27
N LEU A 30 1.21 0.27 -7.98
CA LEU A 30 1.60 1.59 -7.46
C LEU A 30 2.99 2.01 -7.93
N LEU A 31 3.95 1.08 -7.91
CA LEU A 31 5.36 1.33 -8.18
C LEU A 31 5.84 0.73 -9.50
N SER A 32 4.89 0.29 -10.33
CA SER A 32 5.11 -0.41 -11.60
C SER A 32 6.03 0.35 -12.57
N THR A 33 5.90 1.68 -12.62
CA THR A 33 6.73 2.56 -13.46
C THR A 33 7.05 3.87 -12.73
N GLN A 34 8.11 4.57 -13.16
CA GLN A 34 8.37 5.93 -12.67
C GLN A 34 7.21 6.89 -12.97
N GLN A 35 6.52 6.70 -14.10
CA GLN A 35 5.36 7.51 -14.45
C GLN A 35 4.19 7.30 -13.47
N SER A 36 3.89 6.05 -13.13
CA SER A 36 2.86 5.71 -12.13
C SER A 36 3.17 6.36 -10.78
N LEU A 37 4.44 6.35 -10.38
CA LEU A 37 4.91 6.97 -9.14
C LEU A 37 4.78 8.51 -9.18
N ALA A 38 5.19 9.14 -10.27
CA ALA A 38 5.08 10.59 -10.46
C ALA A 38 3.61 11.06 -10.38
N VAL A 39 2.69 10.35 -11.03
CA VAL A 39 1.25 10.67 -11.00
C VAL A 39 0.68 10.62 -9.58
N ASN A 40 1.08 9.63 -8.76
CA ASN A 40 0.63 9.57 -7.36
C ASN A 40 1.15 10.76 -6.54
N LEU A 41 2.42 11.14 -6.73
CA LEU A 41 3.02 12.27 -6.04
C LEU A 41 2.40 13.61 -6.47
N GLU A 42 2.11 13.77 -7.76
CA GLU A 42 1.41 14.93 -8.30
C GLU A 42 0.01 15.07 -7.72
N LEU A 43 -0.73 13.96 -7.57
CA LEU A 43 -2.03 13.95 -6.91
C LEU A 43 -1.92 14.36 -5.43
N TYR A 44 -0.91 13.86 -4.71
CA TYR A 44 -0.66 14.24 -3.32
C TYR A 44 -0.29 15.72 -3.18
N ALA A 45 0.57 16.23 -4.05
CA ALA A 45 0.89 17.65 -4.10
C ALA A 45 -0.37 18.49 -4.39
N ALA A 46 -1.16 18.11 -5.40
CA ALA A 46 -2.41 18.79 -5.74
C ALA A 46 -3.40 18.81 -4.56
N ALA A 47 -3.58 17.69 -3.85
CA ALA A 47 -4.46 17.59 -2.69
C ALA A 47 -3.94 18.38 -1.46
N ALA A 48 -2.62 18.52 -1.33
CA ALA A 48 -2.02 19.36 -0.30
C ALA A 48 -2.30 20.86 -0.56
N HIS A 49 -2.22 21.28 -1.82
CA HIS A 49 -2.41 22.68 -2.24
C HIS A 49 -3.88 23.09 -2.40
N ASP A 50 -4.75 22.19 -2.85
CA ASP A 50 -6.14 22.51 -3.18
C ASP A 50 -7.11 21.44 -2.64
N ALA A 51 -8.00 21.90 -1.75
CA ALA A 51 -8.97 21.05 -1.07
C ALA A 51 -9.93 20.30 -2.01
N ARG A 52 -10.13 20.78 -3.25
CA ARG A 52 -10.98 20.10 -4.25
C ARG A 52 -10.45 18.72 -4.60
N TYR A 53 -9.13 18.52 -4.57
CA TYR A 53 -8.51 17.23 -4.84
C TYR A 53 -8.46 16.32 -3.60
N ARG A 54 -8.64 16.86 -2.38
CA ARG A 54 -8.68 16.05 -1.15
C ARG A 54 -9.81 15.04 -1.13
N ASN A 55 -10.93 15.33 -1.81
CA ASN A 55 -12.03 14.37 -1.89
C ASN A 55 -11.59 13.08 -2.62
N ILE A 56 -10.74 13.19 -3.64
CA ILE A 56 -10.22 12.05 -4.40
C ILE A 56 -9.33 11.19 -3.51
N THR A 57 -8.35 11.79 -2.84
CA THR A 57 -7.44 11.07 -1.95
C THR A 57 -8.18 10.49 -0.74
N THR A 58 -9.12 11.23 -0.14
CA THR A 58 -9.94 10.76 0.99
C THR A 58 -10.78 9.53 0.63
N GLN A 59 -11.47 9.54 -0.51
CA GLN A 59 -12.26 8.40 -0.96
C GLN A 59 -11.38 7.19 -1.27
N TRP A 60 -10.22 7.42 -1.89
CA TRP A 60 -9.27 6.35 -2.17
C TRP A 60 -8.72 5.71 -0.88
N MET A 61 -8.23 6.52 0.06
CA MET A 61 -7.73 6.04 1.36
C MET A 61 -8.81 5.29 2.13
N ALA A 62 -10.06 5.78 2.13
CA ALA A 62 -11.18 5.10 2.77
C ALA A 62 -11.45 3.72 2.15
N LYS A 63 -11.35 3.59 0.82
CA LYS A 63 -11.46 2.28 0.13
C LYS A 63 -10.31 1.35 0.48
N THR A 64 -9.08 1.84 0.50
CA THR A 64 -7.89 1.05 0.88
C THR A 64 -8.03 0.53 2.31
N GLN A 65 -8.40 1.40 3.24
CA GLN A 65 -8.63 1.04 4.63
C GLN A 65 -9.76 0.00 4.76
N HIS A 66 -10.92 0.23 4.14
CA HIS A 66 -12.00 -0.77 4.18
C HIS A 66 -11.57 -2.14 3.61
N ALA A 67 -10.72 -2.17 2.59
CA ALA A 67 -10.19 -3.40 2.02
C ALA A 67 -9.20 -4.11 2.96
N LEU A 68 -8.36 -3.38 3.67
CA LEU A 68 -7.43 -3.91 4.69
C LEU A 68 -8.19 -4.50 5.88
N GLN A 69 -9.25 -3.84 6.33
CA GLN A 69 -10.10 -4.30 7.44
C GLN A 69 -10.83 -5.62 7.20
N LEU A 70 -10.80 -6.16 5.97
CA LEU A 70 -11.30 -7.51 5.70
C LEU A 70 -10.45 -8.60 6.37
N HIS A 71 -9.18 -8.32 6.69
CA HIS A 71 -8.21 -9.30 7.22
C HIS A 71 -7.49 -8.86 8.50
N PHE A 72 -7.55 -7.57 8.80
CA PHE A 72 -6.82 -6.94 9.91
C PHE A 72 -7.77 -6.09 10.76
N ASP A 73 -7.49 -5.95 12.05
CA ASP A 73 -8.18 -4.97 12.87
C ASP A 73 -7.87 -3.54 12.40
N ALA A 74 -8.71 -2.57 12.78
CA ALA A 74 -8.61 -1.20 12.29
C ALA A 74 -7.23 -0.56 12.57
N ARG A 75 -6.59 -0.88 13.70
CA ARG A 75 -5.29 -0.31 14.06
C ARG A 75 -4.19 -0.92 13.21
N THR A 76 -4.18 -2.23 13.04
CA THR A 76 -3.23 -2.93 12.17
C THR A 76 -3.37 -2.46 10.73
N ALA A 77 -4.60 -2.31 10.24
CA ALA A 77 -4.86 -1.82 8.89
C ALA A 77 -4.32 -0.39 8.68
N GLN A 78 -4.47 0.52 9.65
CA GLN A 78 -3.88 1.85 9.57
C GLN A 78 -2.34 1.79 9.51
N LEU A 79 -1.71 0.96 10.34
CA LEU A 79 -0.25 0.83 10.36
C LEU A 79 0.30 0.23 9.06
N ILE A 80 -0.44 -0.70 8.44
CA ILE A 80 -0.10 -1.23 7.12
C ILE A 80 -0.15 -0.11 6.07
N ASP A 81 -1.20 0.70 6.07
CA ASP A 81 -1.35 1.84 5.15
C ASP A 81 -0.19 2.84 5.29
N ASP A 82 0.17 3.20 6.52
CA ASP A 82 1.29 4.09 6.81
C ASP A 82 2.64 3.54 6.28
N ILE A 83 2.86 2.22 6.38
CA ILE A 83 4.06 1.56 5.83
C ILE A 83 4.08 1.65 4.29
N ILE A 84 2.93 1.42 3.65
CA ILE A 84 2.78 1.48 2.19
C ILE A 84 3.10 2.89 1.69
N GLU A 85 2.52 3.91 2.32
CA GLU A 85 2.78 5.31 1.97
C GLU A 85 4.25 5.69 2.19
N GLY A 86 4.82 5.29 3.33
CA GLY A 86 6.23 5.53 3.64
C GLY A 86 7.18 4.87 2.64
N ALA A 87 6.92 3.62 2.24
CA ALA A 87 7.73 2.90 1.26
C ALA A 87 7.62 3.55 -0.14
N THR A 88 6.42 4.01 -0.52
CA THR A 88 6.16 4.70 -1.78
C THR A 88 6.98 5.99 -1.91
N ILE A 89 6.94 6.83 -0.88
CA ILE A 89 7.70 8.10 -0.85
C ILE A 89 9.21 7.83 -0.82
N ARG A 90 9.68 6.89 0.01
CA ARG A 90 11.11 6.56 0.08
C ARG A 90 11.64 6.05 -1.26
N ARG A 91 10.90 5.19 -1.96
CA ARG A 91 11.28 4.71 -3.30
C ARG A 91 11.39 5.88 -4.28
N ALA A 92 10.47 6.83 -4.24
CA ALA A 92 10.51 8.00 -5.11
C ALA A 92 11.74 8.90 -4.91
N MET A 93 12.23 8.96 -3.67
CA MET A 93 13.41 9.76 -3.30
C MET A 93 14.74 8.99 -3.48
N SER A 94 14.69 7.70 -3.79
CA SER A 94 15.88 6.86 -3.86
C SER A 94 16.63 7.03 -5.18
N HIS A 95 17.95 7.16 -5.10
CA HIS A 95 18.85 7.18 -6.25
C HIS A 95 20.10 6.33 -5.97
N PRO A 96 20.38 5.26 -6.76
CA PRO A 96 19.57 4.77 -7.88
C PRO A 96 18.20 4.24 -7.43
N LEU A 97 17.25 4.13 -8.37
CA LEU A 97 15.92 3.59 -8.08
C LEU A 97 16.05 2.09 -7.73
N PRO A 98 15.51 1.63 -6.58
CA PRO A 98 15.57 0.22 -6.23
C PRO A 98 14.88 -0.66 -7.28
N SER A 99 15.34 -1.89 -7.45
CA SER A 99 14.61 -2.89 -8.22
C SER A 99 13.25 -3.17 -7.60
N ILE A 100 12.32 -3.71 -8.40
CA ILE A 100 11.00 -4.11 -7.90
C ILE A 100 11.13 -5.22 -6.85
N GLU A 101 12.09 -6.13 -7.01
CA GLU A 101 12.32 -7.23 -6.06
C GLU A 101 12.88 -6.74 -4.73
N GLU A 102 13.77 -5.74 -4.73
CA GLU A 102 14.23 -5.11 -3.47
C GLU A 102 13.07 -4.44 -2.73
N THR A 103 12.21 -3.71 -3.44
CA THR A 103 11.00 -3.12 -2.85
C THR A 103 10.02 -4.17 -2.35
N ARG A 104 9.87 -5.29 -3.08
CA ARG A 104 9.05 -6.44 -2.66
C ARG A 104 9.57 -7.03 -1.35
N ALA A 105 10.88 -7.21 -1.25
CA ALA A 105 11.54 -7.75 -0.07
C ALA A 105 11.42 -6.82 1.14
N GLU A 106 11.62 -5.51 0.96
CA GLU A 106 11.45 -4.51 2.03
C GLU A 106 10.01 -4.48 2.54
N ALA A 107 9.02 -4.46 1.64
CA ALA A 107 7.61 -4.48 2.03
C ALA A 107 7.26 -5.76 2.82
N ARG A 108 7.77 -6.91 2.40
CA ARG A 108 7.57 -8.18 3.11
C ARG A 108 8.21 -8.17 4.50
N ASP A 109 9.45 -7.70 4.62
CA ASP A 109 10.15 -7.59 5.91
C ASP A 109 9.39 -6.66 6.86
N ALA A 110 9.00 -5.47 6.40
CA ALA A 110 8.25 -4.50 7.20
C ALA A 110 6.92 -5.08 7.72
N LEU A 111 6.13 -5.73 6.84
CA LEU A 111 4.86 -6.35 7.23
C LEU A 111 5.06 -7.53 8.19
N SER A 112 6.13 -8.32 8.02
CA SER A 112 6.45 -9.44 8.91
C SER A 112 6.85 -9.00 10.32
N ARG A 113 7.41 -7.78 10.46
CA ARG A 113 7.75 -7.18 11.76
C ARG A 113 6.54 -6.53 12.43
N LEU A 114 5.62 -5.99 11.64
CA LEU A 114 4.40 -5.35 12.14
C LEU A 114 3.39 -6.37 12.65
N LEU A 115 3.18 -7.45 11.90
CA LEU A 115 2.20 -8.46 12.25
C LEU A 115 2.83 -9.41 13.27
N PRO A 116 2.20 -9.64 14.44
CA PRO A 116 2.70 -10.65 15.37
C PRO A 116 2.78 -11.99 14.63
N GLN A 117 3.94 -12.64 14.69
CA GLN A 117 4.07 -14.04 14.28
C GLN A 117 2.98 -14.80 15.03
N ALA A 118 1.99 -15.33 14.29
CA ALA A 118 0.98 -16.17 14.89
C ALA A 118 1.73 -17.28 15.63
N LYS A 119 1.62 -17.31 16.97
CA LYS A 119 2.08 -18.49 17.71
C LYS A 119 1.33 -19.67 17.10
N PRO A 120 2.02 -20.76 16.71
CA PRO A 120 1.32 -21.95 16.30
C PRO A 120 0.39 -22.35 17.45
N THR A 121 -0.90 -22.45 17.14
CA THR A 121 -1.92 -23.06 18.01
C THR A 121 -1.54 -24.48 18.36
#